data_AF-A0A7U2NGJ9-F1
#
_entry.id   AF-A0A7U2NGJ9-F1
#
_cell.length_a   1.000
_cell.length_b   1.000
_cell.length_c   1.000
_cell.angle_alpha   90.00
_cell.angle_beta   90.00
_cell.angle_gamma   90.00
#
_symmetry.space_group_name_H-M   'P 1'
#
loop_
_entity.id
_entity.type
_entity.pdbx_description
1 polymer ?
#
loop_
_entity_poly.entity_id
_entity_poly.type
_entity_poly.pdbx_seq_one_letter_code
_entity_poly.pdbx_strand_id
1 'polypeptide(L)'
;MELINQDRLLHFLTSTKVNEKICNHSKFLEWENDDDNQILNLYKIGELDLEPNFEENKNYWGKDSKIEFGIYPYFDCEILQCDKCKNLFFYYIELGGHLPQKRLRLIRKELIDLDSLKPRTQIVIDYQGLDYQVYKNKDLTYEISICKNFGVTVDIYHKLSIEEQNEYILNGISVLEKRIIDMDKNYNNYKVVSWR
;
A
#
# COMPACT_ATOMS: atom_id res chain seq x y z
N MET A 1 4.90 -11.31 -12.21
CA MET A 1 3.84 -11.24 -11.18
C MET A 1 4.05 -9.94 -10.44
N GLU A 2 3.04 -9.10 -10.35
CA GLU A 2 3.19 -7.73 -9.85
C GLU A 2 3.01 -7.72 -8.32
N LEU A 3 4.01 -7.23 -7.59
CA LEU A 3 3.90 -6.98 -6.16
C LEU A 3 2.98 -5.78 -5.97
N ILE A 4 1.90 -5.97 -5.22
CA ILE A 4 1.01 -4.88 -4.83
C ILE A 4 1.47 -4.44 -3.45
N ASN A 5 2.26 -3.37 -3.42
CA ASN A 5 2.52 -2.69 -2.16
C ASN A 5 1.24 -2.00 -1.64
N GLN A 6 1.27 -1.62 -0.37
CA GLN A 6 0.16 -0.96 0.31
C GLN A 6 -0.40 0.26 -0.43
N ASP A 7 0.46 1.10 -1.01
CA ASP A 7 0.05 2.31 -1.72
C ASP A 7 -0.72 1.99 -2.99
N ARG A 8 -0.29 0.97 -3.73
CA ARG A 8 -1.02 0.46 -4.88
C ARG A 8 -2.34 -0.17 -4.50
N LEU A 9 -2.41 -0.92 -3.39
CA LEU A 9 -3.68 -1.46 -2.91
C LEU A 9 -4.65 -0.32 -2.54
N LEU A 10 -4.17 0.69 -1.82
CA LEU A 10 -5.00 1.84 -1.47
C LEU A 10 -5.46 2.59 -2.72
N HIS A 11 -4.58 2.78 -3.70
CA HIS A 11 -4.93 3.34 -5.00
C HIS A 11 -6.00 2.49 -5.72
N PHE A 12 -5.87 1.16 -5.73
CA PHE A 12 -6.90 0.30 -6.31
C PHE A 12 -8.24 0.46 -5.59
N LEU A 13 -8.24 0.53 -4.27
CA LEU A 13 -9.45 0.70 -3.46
C LEU A 13 -10.12 2.07 -3.64
N THR A 14 -9.35 3.11 -3.98
CA THR A 14 -9.90 4.46 -4.20
C THR A 14 -10.30 4.71 -5.65
N SER A 15 -9.61 4.10 -6.62
CA SER A 15 -9.85 4.29 -8.05
C SER A 15 -10.84 3.29 -8.65
N THR A 16 -11.02 2.11 -8.05
CA THR A 16 -11.89 1.06 -8.61
C THR A 16 -13.37 1.38 -8.35
N LYS A 17 -14.12 1.60 -9.44
CA LYS A 17 -15.60 1.70 -9.37
C LYS A 17 -16.20 0.30 -9.33
N VAL A 18 -16.62 -0.12 -8.14
CA VAL A 18 -17.31 -1.39 -7.92
C VAL A 18 -18.76 -1.30 -8.41
N ASN A 19 -19.25 -2.37 -9.05
CA ASN A 19 -20.67 -2.50 -9.40
C ASN A 19 -21.35 -3.60 -8.57
N GLU A 20 -21.82 -3.21 -7.38
CA GLU A 20 -22.42 -4.10 -6.39
C GLU A 20 -23.73 -4.78 -6.86
N LYS A 21 -24.38 -4.26 -7.91
CA LYS A 21 -25.65 -4.81 -8.41
C LYS A 21 -25.45 -6.08 -9.28
N ILE A 22 -24.23 -6.36 -9.72
CA ILE A 22 -23.96 -7.46 -10.66
C ILE A 22 -23.72 -8.79 -9.94
N CYS A 23 -23.03 -8.76 -8.81
CA CYS A 23 -22.60 -9.98 -8.11
C CYS A 23 -22.97 -9.89 -6.63
N ASN A 24 -23.50 -10.99 -6.09
CA ASN A 24 -23.68 -11.11 -4.64
C ASN A 24 -22.46 -11.82 -4.02
N HIS A 25 -21.72 -11.09 -3.19
CA HIS A 25 -20.55 -11.60 -2.48
C HIS A 25 -20.76 -11.63 -0.96
N SER A 26 -22.01 -11.64 -0.49
CA SER A 26 -22.34 -11.60 0.94
C SER A 26 -21.75 -12.75 1.74
N LYS A 27 -21.48 -13.91 1.12
CA LYS A 27 -20.79 -15.04 1.75
C LYS A 27 -19.39 -14.60 2.20
N PHE A 28 -18.64 -13.90 1.36
CA PHE A 28 -17.25 -13.50 1.60
C PHE A 28 -17.09 -12.26 2.48
N LEU A 29 -18.10 -11.84 3.25
CA LEU A 29 -17.93 -10.72 4.20
C LEU A 29 -16.95 -11.09 5.32
N GLU A 30 -16.90 -12.37 5.67
CA GLU A 30 -15.90 -13.00 6.53
C GLU A 30 -15.04 -13.99 5.76
N TRP A 31 -14.07 -14.61 6.43
CA TRP A 31 -13.20 -15.59 5.80
C TRP A 31 -13.96 -16.87 5.52
N GLU A 32 -14.08 -17.17 4.23
CA GLU A 32 -14.85 -18.31 3.73
C GLU A 32 -13.96 -19.22 2.91
N ASN A 33 -14.34 -20.49 2.86
CA ASN A 33 -13.65 -21.42 1.99
C ASN A 33 -13.98 -21.13 0.52
N ASP A 34 -12.96 -21.32 -0.32
CA ASP A 34 -13.11 -21.45 -1.77
C ASP A 34 -13.38 -22.93 -2.12
N ASP A 35 -14.48 -23.46 -1.59
CA ASP A 35 -14.88 -24.88 -1.74
C ASP A 35 -15.70 -25.15 -3.00
N ASP A 36 -16.22 -24.11 -3.65
CA ASP A 36 -17.12 -24.26 -4.79
C ASP A 36 -16.57 -23.56 -6.03
N ASN A 37 -16.35 -24.35 -7.09
CA ASN A 37 -16.11 -23.97 -8.49
C ASN A 37 -17.19 -23.04 -9.10
N GLN A 38 -17.97 -22.29 -8.31
CA GLN A 38 -19.24 -21.72 -8.74
C GLN A 38 -19.34 -20.20 -8.79
N ILE A 39 -18.52 -19.38 -8.12
CA ILE A 39 -18.97 -17.98 -7.93
C ILE A 39 -18.03 -16.89 -8.39
N LEU A 40 -16.73 -17.12 -8.55
CA LEU A 40 -15.87 -15.99 -8.85
C LEU A 40 -14.91 -16.29 -9.99
N ASN A 41 -15.18 -15.65 -11.13
CA ASN A 41 -14.14 -15.32 -12.11
C ASN A 41 -13.18 -14.30 -11.47
N LEU A 42 -12.48 -14.72 -10.42
CA LEU A 42 -11.39 -13.96 -9.84
C LEU A 42 -10.15 -14.20 -10.67
N TYR A 43 -9.42 -13.13 -10.89
CA TYR A 43 -8.03 -13.24 -11.33
C TYR A 43 -7.15 -12.53 -10.31
N LYS A 44 -5.96 -13.09 -10.13
CA LYS A 44 -4.94 -12.50 -9.29
C LYS A 44 -4.44 -11.21 -9.92
N ILE A 45 -4.47 -10.13 -9.15
CA ILE A 45 -3.90 -8.84 -9.55
C ILE A 45 -2.55 -8.58 -8.89
N GLY A 46 -2.26 -9.28 -7.78
CA GLY A 46 -0.94 -9.27 -7.16
C GLY A 46 -0.93 -9.92 -5.79
N GLU A 47 0.14 -9.67 -5.05
CA GLU A 47 0.37 -10.18 -3.70
C GLU A 47 0.76 -9.03 -2.78
N LEU A 48 0.32 -9.12 -1.53
CA LEU A 48 0.87 -8.30 -0.45
C LEU A 48 2.18 -8.93 0.02
N ASP A 49 3.21 -8.10 0.07
CA ASP A 49 4.51 -8.46 0.63
C ASP A 49 4.81 -7.44 1.72
N LEU A 50 4.32 -7.74 2.93
CA LEU A 50 4.41 -6.86 4.08
C LEU A 50 5.11 -7.56 5.23
N GLU A 51 5.93 -6.79 5.95
CA GLU A 51 6.58 -7.32 7.15
C GLU A 51 5.52 -7.72 8.19
N PRO A 52 5.55 -8.97 8.68
CA PRO A 52 4.61 -9.39 9.70
C PRO A 52 4.81 -8.63 11.02
N ASN A 53 3.69 -8.36 11.67
CA ASN A 53 3.57 -7.98 13.06
C ASN A 53 3.15 -9.23 13.84
N PHE A 54 3.99 -9.67 14.76
CA PHE A 54 3.76 -10.87 15.57
C PHE A 54 2.78 -10.63 16.73
N GLU A 55 2.10 -9.49 16.75
CA GLU A 55 0.95 -9.28 17.63
C GLU A 55 -0.21 -10.18 17.23
N GLU A 56 -0.71 -10.96 18.19
CA GLU A 56 -1.88 -11.80 17.97
C GLU A 56 -3.15 -10.95 17.86
N ASN A 57 -3.74 -10.85 16.67
CA ASN A 57 -5.13 -10.45 16.56
C ASN A 57 -6.01 -11.69 16.76
N LYS A 58 -6.76 -11.75 17.86
CA LYS A 58 -7.64 -12.89 18.16
C LYS A 58 -9.01 -12.83 17.48
N ASN A 59 -9.28 -11.81 16.67
CA ASN A 59 -10.60 -11.53 16.11
C ASN A 59 -10.58 -11.23 14.61
N TYR A 60 -9.53 -11.63 13.86
CA TYR A 60 -9.41 -11.34 12.42
C TYR A 60 -10.44 -12.08 11.54
N TRP A 61 -11.17 -13.06 12.09
CA TRP A 61 -12.05 -13.93 11.31
C TRP A 61 -13.41 -13.33 10.98
N GLY A 62 -13.94 -12.44 11.84
CA GLY A 62 -15.34 -12.01 11.75
C GLY A 62 -15.61 -11.02 10.61
N LYS A 63 -16.86 -10.96 10.15
CA LYS A 63 -17.26 -10.07 9.05
C LYS A 63 -16.83 -8.61 9.22
N ASP A 64 -16.95 -8.07 10.43
CA ASP A 64 -16.66 -6.66 10.76
C ASP A 64 -15.28 -6.48 11.43
N SER A 65 -14.45 -7.52 11.41
CA SER A 65 -13.08 -7.43 11.91
C SER A 65 -12.25 -6.46 11.08
N LYS A 66 -11.39 -5.68 11.74
CA LYS A 66 -10.49 -4.75 11.07
C LYS A 66 -9.48 -5.50 10.20
N ILE A 67 -9.15 -4.88 9.07
CA ILE A 67 -8.11 -5.32 8.16
C ILE A 67 -6.84 -4.58 8.56
N GLU A 68 -5.95 -5.31 9.22
CA GLU A 68 -4.67 -4.81 9.73
C GLU A 68 -3.55 -5.46 8.94
N PHE A 69 -2.96 -4.73 8.01
CA PHE A 69 -2.11 -5.30 6.96
C PHE A 69 -0.85 -5.98 7.46
N GLY A 70 -0.36 -5.64 8.65
CA GLY A 70 0.79 -6.32 9.25
C GLY A 70 0.43 -7.59 10.01
N ILE A 71 -0.84 -7.89 10.27
CA ILE A 71 -1.23 -8.99 11.16
C ILE A 71 -1.77 -10.17 10.36
N TYR A 72 -1.57 -11.39 10.86
CA TYR A 72 -2.14 -12.58 10.27
C TYR A 72 -3.67 -12.44 10.09
N PRO A 73 -4.23 -12.82 8.93
CA PRO A 73 -3.57 -13.43 7.77
C PRO A 73 -3.16 -12.41 6.68
N TYR A 74 -3.37 -11.11 6.88
CA TYR A 74 -3.34 -10.10 5.80
C TYR A 74 -1.96 -9.82 5.21
N PHE A 75 -0.88 -9.99 5.97
CA PHE A 75 0.47 -9.58 5.53
C PHE A 75 1.03 -10.38 4.34
N ASP A 76 0.47 -11.56 4.07
CA ASP A 76 0.91 -12.49 3.01
C ASP A 76 -0.29 -12.95 2.15
N CYS A 77 -1.30 -12.10 2.02
CA CYS A 77 -2.46 -12.39 1.19
C CYS A 77 -2.19 -12.08 -0.29
N GLU A 78 -2.69 -12.94 -1.17
CA GLU A 78 -2.92 -12.57 -2.56
C GLU A 78 -4.11 -11.62 -2.66
N ILE A 79 -4.05 -10.70 -3.63
CA ILE A 79 -5.17 -9.83 -3.99
C ILE A 79 -5.76 -10.33 -5.29
N LEU A 80 -7.04 -10.70 -5.22
CA LEU A 80 -7.82 -11.16 -6.34
C LEU A 80 -8.89 -10.13 -6.71
N GLN A 81 -9.25 -10.05 -7.98
CA GLN A 81 -10.30 -9.15 -8.47
C GLN A 81 -11.36 -9.92 -9.26
N CYS A 82 -12.64 -9.65 -8.97
CA CYS A 82 -13.74 -10.16 -9.77
C CYS A 82 -13.81 -9.43 -11.13
N ASP A 83 -13.80 -10.20 -12.22
CA ASP A 83 -13.89 -9.68 -13.58
C ASP A 83 -15.15 -8.86 -13.87
N LYS A 84 -16.30 -9.22 -13.27
CA LYS A 84 -17.63 -8.68 -13.52
C LYS A 84 -17.89 -7.39 -12.74
N CYS A 85 -17.73 -7.43 -11.42
CA CYS A 85 -18.10 -6.33 -10.54
C CYS A 85 -16.90 -5.49 -10.07
N LYS A 86 -15.67 -5.94 -10.34
CA LYS A 86 -14.39 -5.34 -9.94
C LYS A 86 -14.12 -5.31 -8.42
N ASN A 87 -14.92 -6.00 -7.61
CA ASN A 87 -14.62 -6.20 -6.20
C ASN A 87 -13.28 -6.91 -6.01
N LEU A 88 -12.59 -6.53 -4.93
CA LEU A 88 -11.31 -7.09 -4.53
C LEU A 88 -11.49 -8.06 -3.37
N PHE A 89 -10.64 -9.08 -3.33
CA PHE A 89 -10.66 -10.13 -2.32
C PHE A 89 -9.25 -10.40 -1.82
N PHE A 90 -9.11 -10.62 -0.52
CA PHE A 90 -7.95 -11.28 0.03
C PHE A 90 -8.07 -12.79 -0.17
N TYR A 91 -6.95 -13.42 -0.48
CA TYR A 91 -6.83 -14.87 -0.59
C TYR A 91 -5.57 -15.34 0.15
N TYR A 92 -5.69 -16.38 0.96
CA TYR A 92 -4.54 -17.09 1.50
C TYR A 92 -4.84 -18.57 1.70
N ILE A 93 -3.80 -19.38 1.92
CA ILE A 93 -3.93 -20.80 2.22
C ILE A 93 -3.67 -21.02 3.71
N GLU A 94 -4.69 -21.45 4.43
CA GLU A 94 -4.59 -21.82 5.84
C GLU A 94 -4.07 -23.25 5.99
N LEU A 95 -2.99 -23.39 6.75
CA LEU A 95 -2.34 -24.67 7.06
C LEU A 95 -2.52 -25.00 8.54
N GLY A 96 -3.73 -25.42 8.92
CA GLY A 96 -4.10 -25.68 10.32
C GLY A 96 -4.41 -27.15 10.61
N GLY A 97 -3.39 -28.02 10.65
CA GLY A 97 -3.50 -29.44 11.09
C GLY A 97 -4.43 -30.37 10.28
N HIS A 98 -5.17 -29.82 9.34
CA HIS A 98 -6.06 -30.50 8.39
C HIS A 98 -5.56 -30.29 6.95
N LEU A 99 -6.37 -30.67 5.95
CA LEU A 99 -6.07 -30.36 4.56
C LEU A 99 -6.00 -28.83 4.35
N PRO A 100 -5.12 -28.33 3.45
CA PRO A 100 -5.02 -26.90 3.16
C PRO A 100 -6.39 -26.30 2.81
N GLN A 101 -6.73 -25.20 3.47
CA GLN A 101 -7.99 -24.49 3.24
C GLN A 101 -7.71 -23.19 2.50
N LYS A 102 -8.35 -23.03 1.35
CA LYS A 102 -8.29 -21.79 0.58
C LYS A 102 -9.27 -20.80 1.18
N ARG A 103 -8.78 -19.71 1.75
CA ARG A 103 -9.60 -18.71 2.44
C ARG A 103 -9.75 -17.47 1.58
N LEU A 104 -10.98 -17.00 1.41
CA LEU A 104 -11.32 -15.79 0.69
C LEU A 104 -12.07 -14.81 1.59
N ARG A 105 -11.79 -13.52 1.44
CA ARG A 105 -12.57 -12.45 2.08
C ARG A 105 -12.66 -11.22 1.20
N LEU A 106 -13.84 -10.65 1.07
CA LEU A 106 -14.11 -9.39 0.37
C LEU A 106 -13.39 -8.23 1.08
N ILE A 107 -12.64 -7.45 0.31
CA ILE A 107 -11.96 -6.26 0.83
C ILE A 107 -12.97 -5.11 0.91
N ARG A 108 -13.33 -4.74 2.15
CA ARG A 108 -14.24 -3.64 2.44
C ARG A 108 -13.45 -2.44 2.96
N LYS A 109 -13.49 -1.32 2.23
CA LYS A 109 -12.67 -0.13 2.50
C LYS A 109 -12.90 0.41 3.91
N GLU A 110 -14.12 0.36 4.43
CA GLU A 110 -14.48 0.83 5.76
C GLU A 110 -13.87 0.02 6.91
N LEU A 111 -13.40 -1.20 6.63
CA LEU A 111 -12.75 -2.07 7.61
C LEU A 111 -11.23 -1.94 7.62
N ILE A 112 -10.65 -1.25 6.66
CA ILE A 112 -9.20 -1.06 6.59
C ILE A 112 -8.74 -0.16 7.74
N ASP A 113 -7.81 -0.69 8.54
CA ASP A 113 -7.09 0.11 9.49
C ASP A 113 -5.94 0.83 8.78
N LEU A 114 -6.10 2.12 8.54
CA LEU A 114 -5.07 2.95 7.93
C LEU A 114 -3.85 3.12 8.84
N ASP A 115 -3.99 2.93 10.16
CA ASP A 115 -2.85 2.99 11.07
C ASP A 115 -1.91 1.79 10.87
N SER A 116 -2.44 0.65 10.44
CA SER A 116 -1.64 -0.54 10.06
C SER A 116 -0.84 -0.37 8.76
N LEU A 117 -1.09 0.70 7.99
CA LEU A 117 -0.33 1.04 6.76
C LEU A 117 0.94 1.85 7.04
N LYS A 118 1.14 2.27 8.30
CA LYS A 118 2.25 3.14 8.68
C LYS A 118 3.56 2.36 8.62
N PRO A 119 4.54 2.78 7.80
CA PRO A 119 5.84 2.12 7.82
C PRO A 119 6.49 2.34 9.20
N ARG A 120 7.08 1.29 9.78
CA ARG A 120 7.71 1.33 11.12
C ARG A 120 8.88 2.31 11.17
N THR A 121 9.55 2.49 10.04
CA THR A 121 10.64 3.45 9.81
C THR A 121 10.33 4.28 8.58
N GLN A 122 11.05 5.39 8.40
CA GLN A 122 11.08 6.03 7.10
C GLN A 122 11.65 5.02 6.09
N ILE A 123 11.03 4.91 4.92
CA ILE A 123 11.48 4.02 3.84
C ILE A 123 11.76 4.85 2.59
N VAL A 124 12.85 4.52 1.89
CA VAL A 124 13.15 5.08 0.56
C VAL A 124 12.33 4.32 -0.46
N ILE A 125 11.51 5.02 -1.24
CA ILE A 125 10.61 4.44 -2.24
C ILE A 125 11.00 4.76 -3.68
N ASP A 126 11.86 5.77 -3.89
CA ASP A 126 12.48 6.10 -5.16
C ASP A 126 13.84 6.77 -4.88
N TYR A 127 14.84 6.48 -5.70
CA TYR A 127 16.22 6.85 -5.45
C TYR A 127 17.00 7.01 -6.75
N GLN A 128 17.65 8.16 -6.91
CA GLN A 128 18.59 8.40 -8.01
C GLN A 128 19.88 9.04 -7.48
N GLY A 129 20.72 8.23 -6.83
CA GLY A 129 22.09 8.65 -6.49
C GLY A 129 22.14 9.88 -5.58
N LEU A 130 22.80 10.94 -6.08
CA LEU A 130 22.87 12.25 -5.43
C LEU A 130 21.80 13.23 -5.94
N ASP A 131 21.02 12.85 -6.94
CA ASP A 131 20.03 13.73 -7.56
C ASP A 131 18.82 13.87 -6.65
N TYR A 132 18.19 12.76 -6.26
CA TYR A 132 17.07 12.77 -5.32
C TYR A 132 16.87 11.45 -4.57
N GLN A 133 16.12 11.53 -3.47
CA GLN A 133 15.49 10.39 -2.81
C GLN A 133 14.06 10.74 -2.43
N VAL A 134 13.10 9.84 -2.67
CA VAL A 134 11.73 9.98 -2.18
C VAL A 134 11.52 9.02 -1.03
N TYR A 135 10.96 9.51 0.06
CA TYR A 135 10.66 8.76 1.26
C TYR A 135 9.17 8.68 1.52
N LYS A 136 8.74 7.57 2.11
CA LYS A 136 7.47 7.47 2.83
C LYS A 136 7.74 7.45 4.32
N ASN A 137 7.18 8.41 5.04
CA ASN A 137 7.33 8.57 6.47
C ASN A 137 6.34 7.70 7.25
N LYS A 138 6.59 7.52 8.55
CA LYS A 138 5.71 6.77 9.46
C LYS A 138 4.30 7.35 9.56
N ASP A 139 4.14 8.65 9.34
CA ASP A 139 2.85 9.34 9.33
C ASP A 139 2.14 9.25 7.96
N LEU A 140 2.61 8.37 7.07
CA LEU A 140 2.15 8.18 5.68
C LEU A 140 2.42 9.36 4.75
N THR A 141 3.14 10.38 5.22
CA THR A 141 3.48 11.53 4.38
C THR A 141 4.71 11.23 3.55
N TYR A 142 4.79 11.88 2.39
CA TYR A 142 5.92 11.70 1.50
C TYR A 142 6.85 12.90 1.64
N GLU A 143 8.13 12.64 1.56
CA GLU A 143 9.17 13.66 1.56
C GLU A 143 10.11 13.37 0.39
N ILE A 144 10.58 14.41 -0.28
CA ILE A 144 11.67 14.29 -1.26
C ILE A 144 12.89 15.00 -0.69
N SER A 145 14.07 14.41 -0.87
CA SER A 145 15.34 15.07 -0.64
C SER A 145 16.14 15.19 -1.92
N ILE A 146 16.98 16.21 -1.99
CA ILE A 146 18.07 16.33 -2.97
C ILE A 146 19.37 16.58 -2.22
N CYS A 147 20.49 16.16 -2.79
CA CYS A 147 21.81 16.35 -2.19
C CYS A 147 22.55 17.51 -2.88
N LYS A 148 23.13 18.43 -2.10
CA LYS A 148 24.03 19.48 -2.62
C LYS A 148 25.37 19.46 -1.91
N ASN A 149 26.41 19.77 -2.66
CA ASN A 149 27.77 19.92 -2.14
C ASN A 149 28.22 21.37 -2.26
N PHE A 150 28.45 22.02 -1.13
CA PHE A 150 28.98 23.38 -1.02
C PHE A 150 30.37 23.40 -0.35
N GLY A 151 31.14 22.33 -0.50
CA GLY A 151 32.32 22.03 0.33
C GLY A 151 31.98 21.26 1.60
N VAL A 152 30.70 21.24 1.98
CA VAL A 152 30.06 20.28 2.89
C VAL A 152 28.84 19.69 2.18
N THR A 153 28.58 18.41 2.41
CA THR A 153 27.40 17.73 1.86
C THR A 153 26.18 18.08 2.70
N VAL A 154 25.14 18.57 2.05
CA VAL A 154 23.86 18.89 2.68
C VAL A 154 22.72 18.22 1.92
N ASP A 155 21.71 17.79 2.66
CA ASP A 155 20.45 17.35 2.12
C ASP A 155 19.40 18.42 2.32
N ILE A 156 18.61 18.63 1.28
CA ILE A 156 17.51 19.59 1.25
C ILE A 156 16.22 18.78 1.15
N TYR A 157 15.32 18.97 2.11
CA TYR A 157 14.09 18.18 2.25
C TYR A 157 12.85 19.02 1.95
N HIS A 158 11.87 18.40 1.29
CA HIS A 158 10.54 18.95 1.02
C HIS A 158 9.46 17.91 1.31
N LYS A 159 8.52 18.24 2.20
CA LYS A 159 7.33 17.41 2.44
C LYS A 159 6.33 17.66 1.32
N LEU A 160 5.99 16.60 0.59
CA LEU A 160 5.07 16.70 -0.54
C LEU A 160 3.67 17.12 -0.08
N SER A 161 3.03 18.02 -0.82
CA SER A 161 1.59 18.32 -0.64
C SER A 161 0.73 17.10 -0.99
N ILE A 162 -0.55 17.13 -0.62
CA ILE A 162 -1.48 16.03 -0.97
C ILE A 162 -1.59 15.90 -2.49
N GLU A 163 -1.61 17.03 -3.21
CA GLU A 163 -1.65 17.07 -4.67
C GLU A 163 -0.37 16.48 -5.28
N GLU A 164 0.80 16.91 -4.80
CA GLU A 164 2.10 16.37 -5.25
C GLU A 164 2.21 14.86 -4.99
N GLN A 165 1.72 14.39 -3.82
CA GLN A 165 1.68 12.97 -3.49
C GLN A 165 0.80 12.19 -4.46
N ASN A 166 -0.42 12.66 -4.71
CA ASN A 166 -1.34 11.99 -5.63
C ASN A 166 -0.78 11.95 -7.05
N GLU A 167 -0.20 13.04 -7.53
CA GLU A 167 0.42 13.09 -8.85
C GLU A 167 1.63 12.17 -8.95
N TYR A 168 2.47 12.12 -7.92
CA TYR A 168 3.63 11.23 -7.85
C TYR A 168 3.23 9.76 -7.84
N ILE A 169 2.21 9.38 -7.06
CA ILE A 169 1.69 7.99 -7.04
C ILE A 169 1.22 7.56 -8.43
N LEU A 170 0.63 8.48 -9.20
CA LEU A 170 0.08 8.19 -10.53
C LEU A 170 1.14 8.19 -11.64
N ASN A 171 2.09 9.13 -11.60
CA ASN A 171 2.95 9.46 -12.74
C ASN A 171 4.46 9.33 -12.42
N GLY A 172 4.81 8.93 -11.20
CA GLY A 172 6.19 8.76 -10.74
C GLY A 172 6.94 10.08 -10.60
N ILE A 173 8.28 10.00 -10.56
CA ILE A 173 9.15 11.15 -10.27
C ILE A 173 9.03 12.32 -11.25
N SER A 174 8.61 12.08 -12.49
CA SER A 174 8.54 13.11 -13.54
C SER A 174 7.71 14.33 -13.14
N VAL A 175 6.66 14.15 -12.31
CA VAL A 175 5.84 15.27 -11.83
C VAL A 175 6.56 16.16 -10.81
N LEU A 176 7.60 15.64 -10.14
CA LEU A 176 8.38 16.36 -9.14
C LEU A 176 9.62 17.07 -9.72
N GLU A 177 9.89 16.98 -11.02
CA GLU A 177 11.06 17.63 -11.66
C GLU A 177 11.13 19.14 -11.37
N LYS A 178 9.98 19.83 -11.48
CA LYS A 178 9.91 21.26 -11.17
C LYS A 178 10.23 21.54 -9.69
N ARG A 179 9.79 20.65 -8.79
CA ARG A 179 10.06 20.75 -7.36
C ARG A 179 11.54 20.54 -7.07
N ILE A 180 12.17 19.53 -7.67
CA ILE A 180 13.62 19.27 -7.57
C ILE A 180 14.42 20.48 -8.04
N ILE A 181 14.08 21.06 -9.19
CA ILE A 181 14.75 22.25 -9.72
C ILE A 181 14.59 23.47 -8.79
N ASP A 182 13.40 23.64 -8.20
CA ASP A 182 13.15 24.72 -7.25
C ASP A 182 13.93 24.52 -5.94
N MET A 183 13.97 23.30 -5.40
CA MET A 183 14.78 22.94 -4.25
C MET A 183 16.26 23.20 -4.50
N ASP A 184 16.77 22.91 -5.70
CA ASP A 184 18.18 23.12 -6.05
C ASP A 184 18.54 24.62 -6.09
N LYS A 185 17.66 25.45 -6.68
CA LYS A 185 17.90 26.90 -6.87
C LYS A 185 17.58 27.72 -5.62
N ASN A 186 16.52 27.36 -4.91
CA ASN A 186 15.93 28.12 -3.82
C ASN A 186 16.01 27.38 -2.48
N TYR A 187 17.05 26.57 -2.28
CA TYR A 187 17.23 25.69 -1.13
C TYR A 187 17.08 26.36 0.25
N ASN A 188 17.33 27.67 0.36
CA ASN A 188 17.15 28.44 1.60
C ASN A 188 15.69 28.50 2.08
N ASN A 189 14.72 28.18 1.21
CA ASN A 189 13.30 28.11 1.55
C ASN A 189 12.88 26.73 2.10
N TYR A 190 13.82 25.79 2.17
CA TYR A 190 13.57 24.40 2.49
C TYR A 190 14.28 23.99 3.79
N LYS A 191 13.92 22.81 4.30
CA LYS A 191 14.62 22.22 5.45
C LYS A 191 15.97 21.69 4.97
N VAL A 192 17.07 22.24 5.49
CA VAL A 192 18.43 21.84 5.14
C VAL A 192 19.09 21.11 6.32
N VAL A 193 19.68 19.94 6.06
CA VAL A 193 20.43 19.15 7.04
C VAL A 193 21.84 18.94 6.50
N SER A 194 22.85 19.28 7.29
CA SER A 194 24.25 19.05 6.95
C SER A 194 24.72 17.73 7.56
N TRP A 195 25.43 16.94 6.76
CA TRP A 195 26.19 15.79 7.24
C TRP A 195 27.59 16.27 7.64
N ARG A 196 27.98 16.04 8.90
CA ARG A 196 29.35 16.26 9.38
C ARG A 196 30.08 14.93 9.46
#